data_AF-A0A9D2P8F0-F1
#
_entry.id   AF-A0A9D2P8F0-F1
#
_cell.length_a   1.000
_cell.length_b   1.000
_cell.length_c   1.000
_cell.angle_alpha   90.00
_cell.angle_beta   90.00
_cell.angle_gamma   90.00
#
_symmetry.space_group_name_H-M   'P 1'
#
loop_
_entity.id
_entity.type
_entity.pdbx_description
1 polymer ?
#
loop_
_entity_poly.entity_id
_entity_poly.type
_entity_poly.pdbx_seq_one_letter_code
_entity_poly.pdbx_strand_id
1 'polypeptide(L)'
;MAPFWNFCFEEVGNHQLWGIHLPQQYFQALHLPDIEGMRLRPQQTCLCSILDLGPIGQFDPNYAQSALAYLRQKGYEQGGTMTAILLGRGFDQGQFVRFIELYIPLRLKP
;
A
#
# COMPACT_ATOMS: atom_id res chain seq x y z
N MET A 1 7.17 14.55 -11.77
CA MET A 1 6.35 13.60 -10.99
C MET A 1 4.94 13.73 -11.54
N ALA A 2 4.32 12.65 -12.04
CA ALA A 2 2.95 12.74 -12.53
C ALA A 2 2.03 12.95 -11.30
N PRO A 3 1.36 14.11 -11.15
CA PRO A 3 0.87 14.56 -9.84
C PRO A 3 -0.29 13.73 -9.25
N PHE A 4 -0.80 12.75 -9.99
CA PHE A 4 -2.02 12.01 -9.67
C PHE A 4 -1.77 10.50 -9.51
N TRP A 5 -0.61 10.02 -9.95
CA TRP A 5 -0.33 8.60 -10.13
C TRP A 5 0.75 8.17 -9.15
N ASN A 6 0.39 7.30 -8.21
CA ASN A 6 1.35 6.76 -7.26
C ASN A 6 1.66 5.31 -7.62
N PHE A 7 2.94 4.96 -7.67
CA PHE A 7 3.31 3.55 -7.78
C PHE A 7 2.85 2.80 -6.53
N CYS A 8 2.29 1.62 -6.72
CA CYS A 8 1.89 0.76 -5.62
C CYS A 8 2.22 -0.70 -5.91
N PHE A 9 2.19 -1.50 -4.85
CA PHE A 9 2.13 -2.94 -4.97
C PHE A 9 1.09 -3.52 -4.01
N GLU A 10 0.59 -4.69 -4.38
CA GLU A 10 -0.34 -5.48 -3.59
C GLU A 10 0.23 -6.85 -3.28
N GLU A 11 -0.02 -7.33 -2.07
CA GLU A 11 0.39 -8.66 -1.64
C GLU A 11 -0.70 -9.67 -2.01
N VAL A 12 -0.43 -10.50 -3.02
CA VAL A 12 -1.34 -11.54 -3.51
C VAL A 12 -0.70 -12.90 -3.27
N GLY A 13 -1.09 -13.58 -2.20
CA GLY A 13 -0.42 -14.80 -1.78
C GLY A 13 1.04 -14.53 -1.41
N ASN A 14 1.97 -15.10 -2.18
CA ASN A 14 3.43 -14.97 -1.96
C ASN A 14 4.11 -14.09 -3.02
N HIS A 15 3.36 -13.28 -3.78
CA HIS A 15 3.93 -12.40 -4.80
C HIS A 15 3.32 -11.01 -4.75
N GLN A 16 4.07 -10.05 -5.30
CA GLN A 16 3.68 -8.66 -5.38
C GLN A 16 3.15 -8.33 -6.78
N LEU A 17 1.93 -7.82 -6.84
CA LEU A 17 1.40 -7.22 -8.07
C LEU A 17 1.66 -5.72 -8.06
N TRP A 18 2.50 -5.26 -8.97
CA TRP A 18 2.85 -3.86 -9.12
C TRP A 18 1.85 -3.14 -10.01
N GLY A 19 1.56 -1.89 -9.68
CA GLY A 19 0.63 -1.09 -10.44
C GLY A 19 0.74 0.40 -10.13
N ILE A 20 -0.29 1.13 -10.58
CA ILE A 20 -0.42 2.55 -10.35
C ILE A 20 -1.76 2.79 -9.67
N HIS A 21 -1.72 3.51 -8.56
CA HIS A 21 -2.87 3.96 -7.81
C HIS A 21 -3.24 5.40 -8.18
N LEU A 22 -4.53 5.61 -8.42
CA LEU A 22 -5.14 6.91 -8.68
C LEU A 22 -6.34 7.09 -7.73
N PRO A 23 -6.36 8.13 -6.88
CA PRO A 23 -7.54 8.48 -6.11
C PRO A 23 -8.78 8.66 -6.99
N GLN A 24 -9.91 8.06 -6.61
CA GLN A 24 -11.16 8.06 -7.40
C GLN A 24 -11.63 9.47 -7.77
N GLN A 25 -11.44 10.45 -6.87
CA GLN A 25 -11.78 11.85 -7.12
C GLN A 25 -11.06 12.43 -8.36
N TYR A 26 -9.80 12.04 -8.59
CA TYR A 26 -9.05 12.49 -9.77
C TYR A 26 -9.47 11.76 -11.03
N PHE A 27 -9.76 10.46 -10.94
CA PHE A 27 -10.33 9.71 -12.05
C PHE A 27 -11.62 10.36 -12.57
N GLN A 28 -12.52 10.72 -11.65
CA GLN A 28 -13.79 11.37 -11.96
C GLN A 28 -13.59 12.80 -12.49
N ALA A 29 -12.79 13.63 -11.82
CA ALA A 29 -12.58 15.03 -12.18
C ALA A 29 -11.87 15.19 -13.54
N LEU A 30 -11.00 14.24 -13.91
CA LEU A 30 -10.28 14.24 -15.18
C LEU A 30 -11.05 13.49 -16.29
N HIS A 31 -12.22 12.93 -16.00
CA HIS A 31 -13.02 12.13 -16.94
C HIS A 31 -12.20 11.05 -17.66
N LEU A 32 -11.36 10.35 -16.89
CA LEU A 32 -10.48 9.33 -17.47
C LEU A 32 -11.30 8.13 -17.97
N PRO A 33 -10.92 7.52 -19.11
CA PRO A 33 -11.57 6.32 -19.58
C PRO A 33 -11.20 5.11 -18.72
N ASP A 34 -12.09 4.11 -18.67
CA ASP A 34 -11.72 2.80 -18.14
C ASP A 34 -10.65 2.17 -19.04
N ILE A 35 -9.62 1.61 -18.41
CA ILE A 35 -8.51 0.93 -19.09
C ILE A 35 -8.57 -0.55 -18.72
N GLU A 36 -8.24 -1.42 -19.66
CA GLU A 36 -8.13 -2.86 -19.40
C GLU A 36 -7.20 -3.14 -18.20
N GLY A 37 -7.65 -3.97 -17.26
CA GLY A 37 -6.92 -4.28 -16.04
C GLY A 37 -7.05 -3.24 -14.91
N MET A 38 -7.76 -2.12 -15.14
CA MET A 38 -8.12 -1.20 -14.07
C MET A 38 -9.17 -1.82 -13.16
N ARG A 39 -9.03 -1.59 -11.85
CA ARG A 39 -9.98 -2.07 -10.84
C ARG A 39 -10.33 -0.97 -9.87
N LEU A 40 -11.62 -0.85 -9.58
CA LEU A 40 -12.08 -0.02 -8.48
C LEU A 40 -11.84 -0.75 -7.17
N ARG A 41 -11.21 -0.06 -6.23
CA ARG A 41 -10.97 -0.54 -4.88
C ARG A 41 -12.11 -0.06 -3.99
N PRO A 42 -12.85 -0.95 -3.32
CA PRO A 42 -13.96 -0.53 -2.48
C PRO A 42 -13.45 0.31 -1.31
N GLN A 43 -14.22 1.33 -0.96
CA GLN A 43 -13.98 2.08 0.27
C GLN A 43 -14.21 1.17 1.47
N GLN A 44 -13.24 1.11 2.36
CA GLN A 44 -13.28 0.29 3.56
C GLN A 44 -12.42 0.90 4.66
N THR A 45 -12.63 0.47 5.90
CA THR A 45 -11.76 0.88 7.02
C THR A 45 -10.44 0.13 6.92
N CYS A 46 -9.34 0.87 7.00
CA CYS A 46 -7.98 0.33 6.94
C CYS A 46 -7.17 0.77 8.16
N LEU A 47 -6.23 -0.07 8.58
CA LEU A 47 -5.06 0.41 9.31
C LEU A 47 -4.08 0.96 8.30
N CYS A 48 -3.67 2.21 8.52
CA CYS A 48 -2.66 2.88 7.71
C CYS A 48 -1.37 3.04 8.51
N SER A 49 -0.23 2.79 7.89
CA SER A 49 1.09 3.01 8.50
C SER A 49 2.09 3.47 7.45
N ILE A 50 3.00 4.37 7.83
CA ILE A 50 4.17 4.69 7.01
C ILE A 50 5.31 3.78 7.46
N LEU A 51 5.97 3.12 6.51
CA LEU A 51 7.05 2.17 6.77
C LEU A 51 8.24 2.46 5.85
N ASP A 52 9.45 2.32 6.37
CA ASP A 52 10.65 2.21 5.55
C ASP A 52 10.86 0.74 5.16
N LEU A 53 10.91 0.47 3.86
CA LEU A 53 11.19 -0.86 3.31
C LEU A 53 12.69 -1.16 3.20
N GLY A 54 13.53 -0.31 3.78
CA GLY A 54 14.98 -0.51 3.86
C GLY A 54 15.71 -0.27 2.54
N PRO A 55 17.02 -0.60 2.52
CA PRO A 55 17.91 -0.26 1.42
C PRO A 55 17.63 -1.09 0.16
N ILE A 56 18.19 -0.63 -0.97
CA ILE A 56 18.12 -1.35 -2.25
C ILE A 56 18.66 -2.77 -2.07
N GLY A 57 17.90 -3.77 -2.52
CA GLY A 57 18.29 -5.18 -2.47
C GLY A 57 18.05 -5.88 -1.13
N GLN A 58 17.60 -5.16 -0.09
CA GLN A 58 17.24 -5.72 1.22
C GLN A 58 15.76 -5.50 1.51
N PHE A 59 14.89 -6.09 0.70
CA PHE A 59 13.47 -6.10 1.00
C PHE A 59 13.20 -7.02 2.18
N ASP A 60 12.70 -6.48 3.28
CA ASP A 60 12.20 -7.27 4.40
C ASP A 60 10.81 -7.84 4.07
N PRO A 61 10.66 -9.17 3.88
CA PRO A 61 9.35 -9.76 3.63
C PRO A 61 8.38 -9.65 4.82
N ASN A 62 8.89 -9.31 6.00
CA ASN A 62 8.11 -9.19 7.23
C ASN A 62 7.73 -7.74 7.56
N TYR A 63 7.91 -6.79 6.63
CA TYR A 63 7.64 -5.36 6.85
C TYR A 63 6.26 -5.06 7.45
N ALA A 64 5.24 -5.87 7.14
CA ALA A 64 3.87 -5.71 7.64
C ALA A 64 3.60 -6.40 9.00
N GLN A 65 4.53 -7.22 9.51
CA GLN A 65 4.30 -8.10 10.67
C GLN A 65 3.90 -7.31 11.93
N SER A 66 4.57 -6.18 12.18
CA SER A 66 4.28 -5.31 13.33
C SER A 66 2.87 -4.72 13.25
N ALA A 67 2.46 -4.25 12.06
CA ALA A 67 1.11 -3.73 11.84
C ALA A 67 0.04 -4.82 12.00
N LEU A 68 0.29 -6.02 11.47
CA LEU A 68 -0.60 -7.18 11.64
C LEU A 68 -0.68 -7.68 13.10
N ALA A 69 0.41 -7.57 13.86
CA ALA A 69 0.41 -7.88 15.29
C ALA A 69 -0.42 -6.86 16.08
N TYR A 70 -0.30 -5.58 15.75
CA TYR A 70 -1.13 -4.52 16.34
C TYR A 70 -2.62 -4.74 16.08
N LEU A 71 -3.01 -5.10 14.84
CA LEU A 71 -4.42 -5.42 14.53
C LEU A 71 -4.96 -6.55 15.40
N ARG A 72 -4.20 -7.63 15.53
CA ARG A 72 -4.58 -8.78 16.36
C ARG A 72 -4.74 -8.39 17.82
N GLN A 73 -3.85 -7.56 18.36
CA GLN A 73 -3.95 -7.05 19.73
C GLN A 73 -5.22 -6.22 19.95
N LYS A 74 -5.70 -5.52 18.92
CA LYS A 74 -6.91 -4.69 18.96
C LYS A 74 -8.20 -5.45 18.63
N GLY A 75 -8.14 -6.77 18.41
CA GLY A 75 -9.32 -7.58 18.10
C GLY A 75 -9.75 -7.51 16.63
N TYR A 76 -8.86 -7.08 15.73
CA TYR A 76 -9.10 -7.03 14.29
C TYR A 76 -8.26 -8.07 13.54
N GLU A 77 -8.71 -8.41 12.36
CA GLU A 77 -8.00 -9.22 11.38
C GLU A 77 -7.90 -8.48 10.03
N GLN A 78 -7.00 -8.97 9.17
CA GLN A 78 -6.90 -8.47 7.79
C GLN A 78 -8.14 -8.90 6.99
N GLY A 79 -8.93 -7.93 6.55
CA GLY A 79 -10.18 -8.14 5.82
C GLY A 79 -10.06 -8.24 4.29
N GLY A 80 -8.86 -8.08 3.74
CA GLY A 80 -8.64 -8.06 2.30
C GLY A 80 -7.18 -7.85 1.91
N THR A 81 -6.91 -7.62 0.63
CA THR A 81 -5.55 -7.45 0.09
C THR A 81 -4.88 -6.19 0.62
N MET A 82 -3.68 -6.35 1.20
CA MET A 82 -2.85 -5.22 1.63
C MET A 82 -2.31 -4.44 0.44
N THR A 83 -2.05 -3.15 0.63
CA THR A 83 -1.50 -2.31 -0.43
C THR A 83 -0.53 -1.32 0.09
N ALA A 84 0.61 -1.24 -0.58
CA ALA A 84 1.66 -0.31 -0.28
C ALA A 84 1.74 0.73 -1.40
N ILE A 85 1.52 1.99 -1.07
CA ILE A 85 1.75 3.13 -1.97
C ILE A 85 3.17 3.64 -1.73
N LEU A 86 3.98 3.71 -2.78
CA LEU A 86 5.32 4.27 -2.69
C LEU A 86 5.23 5.80 -2.51
N LEU A 87 5.66 6.29 -1.34
CA LEU A 87 5.70 7.72 -1.03
C LEU A 87 6.97 8.37 -1.56
N GLY A 88 8.09 7.66 -1.45
CA GLY A 88 9.38 8.19 -1.85
C GLY A 88 10.50 7.18 -1.66
N ARG A 89 11.61 7.43 -2.36
CA ARG A 89 12.85 6.69 -2.20
C ARG A 89 14.02 7.61 -2.47
N GLY A 90 15.13 7.42 -1.76
CA GLY A 90 16.29 8.29 -1.91
C GLY A 90 17.34 8.01 -0.85
N PHE A 91 18.28 8.94 -0.72
CA PHE A 91 19.26 8.92 0.35
C PHE A 91 18.88 9.93 1.42
N ASP A 92 18.81 9.47 2.65
CA ASP A 92 18.69 10.31 3.84
C ASP A 92 19.85 9.97 4.80
N GLN A 93 20.57 11.00 5.24
CA GLN A 93 21.74 10.86 6.13
C GLN A 93 22.77 9.78 5.71
N GLY A 94 22.97 9.59 4.40
CA GLY A 94 23.90 8.60 3.85
C GLY A 94 23.36 7.16 3.77
N GLN A 95 22.10 6.94 4.16
CA GLN A 95 21.41 5.65 4.03
C GLN A 95 20.35 5.74 2.95
N PHE A 96 20.18 4.66 2.17
CA PHE A 96 19.06 4.58 1.24
C PHE A 96 17.78 4.23 1.98
N VAL A 97 16.74 5.03 1.78
CA VAL A 97 15.41 4.85 2.37
C VAL A 97 14.36 4.65 1.28
N ARG A 98 13.32 3.90 1.59
CA ARG A 98 12.16 3.69 0.71
C ARG A 98 10.89 3.66 1.53
N PHE A 99 10.22 4.81 1.58
CA PHE A 99 8.99 4.94 2.33
C PHE A 99 7.78 4.50 1.52
N ILE A 100 6.96 3.69 2.16
CA ILE A 100 5.61 3.36 1.69
C ILE A 100 4.56 3.81 2.69
N GLU A 101 3.36 4.03 2.18
CA GLU A 101 2.15 4.03 2.99
C GLU A 101 1.44 2.69 2.80
N LEU A 102 1.40 1.89 3.87
CA LEU A 102 0.74 0.61 3.91
C LEU A 102 -0.70 0.77 4.35
N TYR A 103 -1.61 0.19 3.58
CA TYR A 103 -3.04 0.09 3.84
C TYR A 103 -3.39 -1.38 4.07
N ILE A 104 -3.84 -1.71 5.29
CA ILE A 104 -4.33 -3.05 5.65
C ILE A 104 -5.84 -2.97 5.87
N PRO A 105 -6.67 -3.54 4.98
CA PRO A 105 -8.11 -3.62 5.19
C PRO A 105 -8.46 -4.34 6.48
N LEU A 106 -9.43 -3.82 7.24
CA LEU A 106 -9.83 -4.39 8.52
C LEU A 106 -11.10 -5.23 8.39
N ARG A 107 -11.16 -6.29 9.19
CA ARG A 107 -12.39 -7.00 9.53
C ARG A 107 -12.40 -7.26 11.04
N LEU A 108 -13.59 -7.25 11.65
CA LEU A 108 -13.75 -7.63 13.05
C LEU A 108 -13.45 -9.12 13.20
N LYS A 109 -12.63 -9.46 14.19
CA LYS A 109 -12.43 -10.86 14.57
C LYS A 109 -13.77 -11.38 15.13
N PRO A 110 -14.32 -12.48 14.61
CA PRO A 110 -15.55 -13.07 15.12
C PRO A 110 -15.40 -13.55 16.57
#